data_AF-A0A0A5HJK9-F1
#
_entry.id   AF-A0A0A5HJK9-F1
#
_cell.length_a   1.000
_cell.length_b   1.000
_cell.length_c   1.000
_cell.angle_alpha   90.00
_cell.angle_beta   90.00
_cell.angle_gamma   90.00
#
_symmetry.space_group_name_H-M   'P 1'
#
loop_
_entity.id
_entity.type
_entity.pdbx_description
1 polymer ?
#
loop_
_entity_poly.entity_id
_entity_poly.type
_entity_poly.pdbx_seq_one_letter_code
_entity_poly.pdbx_strand_id
1 'polypeptide(L)'
;MATMMIFIRLRAARKPASVKKIILPPLFMSTGAFMFLFEPFQVSWQQVLEAMSVGIVFSILLIKTSNFEVRDKLIYLKPSKAFGAILIGLLLLRIVLKLIVGQSVSFGETSGMFFLLALGMILSWRIAMLIKFRRLEEELKSSKSIKEFATQE
;
A
#
# COMPACT_ATOMS: atom_id res chain seq x y z
N MET A 1 -12.82 -17.20 -11.46
CA MET A 1 -12.89 -16.05 -10.53
C MET A 1 -11.67 -15.12 -10.60
N ALA A 2 -10.43 -15.61 -10.62
CA ALA A 2 -9.21 -14.77 -10.57
C ALA A 2 -9.01 -13.82 -11.78
N THR A 3 -9.36 -14.26 -12.99
CA THR A 3 -9.21 -13.48 -14.24
C THR A 3 -10.12 -12.25 -14.29
N MET A 4 -11.32 -12.33 -13.71
CA MET A 4 -12.26 -11.20 -13.67
C MET A 4 -11.77 -10.07 -12.76
N MET A 5 -11.12 -10.40 -11.63
CA MET A 5 -10.50 -9.41 -10.74
C MET A 5 -9.34 -8.66 -11.38
N ILE A 6 -8.56 -9.32 -12.25
CA ILE A 6 -7.45 -8.68 -12.99
C ILE A 6 -8.03 -7.63 -13.96
N PHE A 7 -9.10 -7.97 -14.69
CA PHE A 7 -9.78 -7.03 -15.59
C PHE A 7 -10.39 -5.84 -14.85
N ILE A 8 -10.99 -6.07 -13.66
CA ILE A 8 -11.53 -5.00 -12.82
C ILE A 8 -10.41 -4.08 -12.30
N ARG A 9 -9.26 -4.63 -11.87
CA ARG A 9 -8.08 -3.84 -11.49
C ARG A 9 -7.53 -3.01 -12.65
N LEU A 10 -7.48 -3.59 -13.86
CA LEU A 10 -7.03 -2.89 -15.07
C LEU A 10 -7.96 -1.73 -15.43
N ARG A 11 -9.28 -1.91 -15.27
CA ARG A 11 -10.29 -0.86 -15.55
C ARG A 11 -10.35 0.20 -14.45
N ALA A 12 -10.11 -0.18 -13.19
CA ALA A 12 -10.03 0.74 -12.05
C ALA A 12 -8.78 1.63 -12.10
N ALA A 13 -7.68 1.16 -12.71
CA ALA A 13 -6.49 1.96 -13.00
C ALA A 13 -6.72 3.05 -14.07
N ARG A 14 -7.79 2.94 -14.89
CA ARG A 14 -8.19 3.96 -15.87
C ARG A 14 -9.15 5.02 -15.32
N LYS A 15 -9.44 5.03 -14.02
CA LYS A 15 -10.22 6.10 -13.37
C LYS A 15 -9.26 7.05 -12.68
N PRO A 16 -9.54 8.37 -12.68
CA PRO A 16 -8.68 9.36 -12.03
C PRO A 16 -8.41 8.94 -10.58
N ALA A 17 -7.15 9.05 -10.17
CA ALA A 17 -6.77 8.82 -8.79
C ALA A 17 -7.55 9.83 -7.93
N SER A 18 -8.27 9.32 -6.93
CA SER A 18 -9.04 10.14 -6.01
C SER A 18 -8.55 9.83 -4.61
N VAL A 19 -8.44 10.87 -3.79
CA VAL A 19 -8.04 10.79 -2.37
C VAL A 19 -8.79 9.66 -1.65
N LYS A 20 -10.09 9.52 -1.90
CA LYS A 20 -10.93 8.46 -1.31
C LYS A 20 -10.38 7.06 -1.60
N LYS A 21 -9.94 6.78 -2.83
CA LYS A 21 -9.42 5.45 -3.23
C LYS A 21 -8.02 5.17 -2.67
N ILE A 22 -7.24 6.20 -2.35
CA ILE A 22 -5.91 6.06 -1.77
C ILE A 22 -6.03 5.71 -0.28
N ILE A 23 -6.99 6.29 0.44
CA ILE A 23 -7.20 6.05 1.88
C ILE A 23 -8.00 4.77 2.15
N LEU A 24 -8.83 4.33 1.20
CA LEU A 24 -9.73 3.20 1.41
C LEU A 24 -9.01 1.88 1.81
N PRO A 25 -7.89 1.47 1.19
CA PRO A 25 -7.19 0.23 1.54
C PRO A 25 -6.68 0.15 2.99
N PRO A 26 -5.95 1.14 3.53
CA PRO A 26 -5.49 1.08 4.93
C PRO A 26 -6.67 1.10 5.91
N LEU A 27 -7.77 1.76 5.57
CA LEU A 27 -8.96 1.76 6.41
C LEU A 27 -9.58 0.36 6.51
N PHE A 28 -9.72 -0.35 5.38
CA PHE A 28 -10.18 -1.75 5.39
C PHE A 28 -9.19 -2.72 6.04
N MET A 29 -7.89 -2.43 6.01
CA MET A 29 -6.93 -3.22 6.75
C MET A 29 -7.01 -2.96 8.24
N SER A 30 -7.22 -1.72 8.69
CA SER A 30 -7.37 -1.43 10.13
C SER A 30 -8.55 -2.15 10.77
N THR A 31 -9.66 -2.37 10.05
CA THR A 31 -10.75 -3.23 10.56
C THR A 31 -10.34 -4.70 10.68
N GLY A 32 -9.38 -5.17 9.89
CA GLY A 32 -8.78 -6.51 10.06
C GLY A 32 -7.96 -6.67 11.34
N ALA A 33 -7.53 -5.57 11.97
CA ALA A 33 -6.77 -5.61 13.23
C ALA A 33 -7.59 -6.16 14.41
N PHE A 34 -8.92 -6.30 14.25
CA PHE A 34 -9.79 -7.00 15.20
C PHE A 34 -9.33 -8.44 15.47
N MET A 35 -8.56 -9.06 14.57
CA MET A 35 -8.00 -10.39 14.78
C MET A 35 -7.09 -10.48 16.01
N PHE A 36 -6.45 -9.37 16.44
CA PHE A 36 -5.58 -9.35 17.63
C PHE A 36 -6.34 -9.48 18.95
N LEU A 37 -7.67 -9.39 18.95
CA LEU A 37 -8.50 -9.65 20.12
C LEU A 37 -8.56 -11.14 20.49
N PHE A 38 -8.18 -12.03 19.57
CA PHE A 38 -8.17 -13.46 19.80
C PHE A 38 -6.78 -13.92 20.27
N GLU A 39 -6.73 -14.70 21.37
CA GLU A 39 -5.53 -15.32 21.97
C GLU A 39 -4.48 -15.82 20.95
N PRO A 40 -4.83 -16.58 19.90
CA PRO A 40 -3.83 -17.13 18.99
C PRO A 40 -3.09 -16.08 18.16
N PHE A 41 -3.63 -14.86 17.99
CA PHE A 41 -3.04 -13.83 17.15
C PHE A 41 -2.32 -12.74 17.94
N GLN A 42 -2.31 -12.81 19.28
CA GLN A 42 -1.61 -11.85 20.11
C GLN A 42 -0.11 -11.97 19.88
N VAL A 43 0.53 -10.84 19.61
CA VAL A 43 1.95 -10.73 19.29
C VAL A 43 2.59 -9.88 20.38
N SER A 44 3.81 -10.23 20.80
CA SER A 44 4.54 -9.42 21.78
C SER A 44 4.76 -8.02 21.25
N TRP A 45 4.69 -7.01 22.11
CA TRP A 45 4.88 -5.60 21.74
C TRP A 45 6.22 -5.35 21.02
N GLN A 46 7.23 -6.15 21.36
CA GLN A 46 8.55 -6.09 20.73
C GLN A 46 8.49 -6.56 19.26
N GLN A 47 7.78 -7.66 18.98
CA GLN A 47 7.53 -8.15 17.63
C GLN A 47 6.64 -7.18 16.83
N VAL A 48 5.71 -6.48 17.49
CA VAL A 48 4.91 -5.43 16.84
C VAL A 48 5.80 -4.32 16.30
N LEU A 49 6.71 -3.81 17.12
CA LEU A 49 7.66 -2.77 16.72
C LEU A 49 8.59 -3.23 15.60
N GLU A 50 9.13 -4.45 15.69
CA GLU A 50 9.98 -5.02 14.65
C GLU A 50 9.23 -5.17 13.32
N ALA A 51 8.06 -5.82 13.33
CA ALA A 51 7.28 -6.07 12.13
C ALA A 51 6.82 -4.74 11.48
N MET A 52 6.39 -3.77 12.28
CA MET A 52 5.98 -2.47 11.79
C MET A 52 7.15 -1.69 11.19
N SER A 53 8.32 -1.68 11.85
CA SER A 53 9.53 -1.04 11.35
C SER A 53 9.97 -1.64 10.00
N VAL A 54 10.03 -2.98 9.92
CA VAL A 54 10.34 -3.68 8.66
C VAL A 54 9.32 -3.34 7.57
N GLY A 55 8.02 -3.33 7.89
CA GLY A 55 6.97 -2.93 6.95
C GLY A 55 7.16 -1.51 6.41
N ILE A 56 7.52 -0.56 7.27
CA ILE A 56 7.82 0.83 6.87
C ILE A 56 9.04 0.86 5.95
N VAL A 57 10.12 0.14 6.26
CA VAL A 57 11.32 0.08 5.41
C VAL A 57 11.00 -0.49 4.04
N PHE A 58 10.23 -1.58 3.95
CA PHE A 58 9.77 -2.13 2.68
C PHE A 58 8.87 -1.18 1.89
N SER A 59 8.10 -0.32 2.58
CA SER A 59 7.26 0.69 1.92
C SER A 59 8.10 1.69 1.10
N ILE A 60 9.35 1.95 1.47
CA ILE A 60 10.24 2.87 0.73
C ILE A 60 10.47 2.35 -0.69
N LEU A 61 10.66 1.03 -0.86
CA LEU A 61 10.81 0.41 -2.18
C LEU A 61 9.55 0.56 -3.04
N LEU A 62 8.37 0.46 -2.42
CA LEU A 62 7.10 0.73 -3.11
C LEU A 62 6.97 2.19 -3.52
N ILE A 63 7.31 3.12 -2.63
CA ILE A 63 7.21 4.57 -2.90
C ILE A 63 8.12 4.97 -4.06
N LYS A 64 9.31 4.38 -4.15
CA LYS A 64 10.27 4.61 -5.23
C LYS A 64 9.80 4.06 -6.58
N THR A 65 9.13 2.91 -6.57
CA THR A 65 8.63 2.25 -7.80
C THR A 65 7.24 2.70 -8.22
N SER A 66 6.53 3.42 -7.33
CA SER A 66 5.19 3.93 -7.58
C SER A 66 5.26 5.34 -8.13
N ASN A 67 4.86 5.49 -9.40
CA ASN A 67 4.83 6.76 -10.11
C ASN A 67 3.39 7.21 -10.39
N PHE A 68 3.23 8.52 -10.57
CA PHE A 68 2.00 9.12 -11.06
C PHE A 68 2.20 9.51 -12.51
N GLU A 69 1.16 9.33 -13.32
CA GLU A 69 1.15 9.76 -14.71
C GLU A 69 0.03 10.79 -14.88
N VAL A 70 0.38 11.99 -15.33
CA VAL A 70 -0.60 13.04 -15.62
C VAL A 70 -1.01 12.88 -17.08
N ARG A 71 -2.29 12.58 -17.32
CA ARG A 71 -2.85 12.45 -18.67
C ARG A 71 -4.14 13.26 -18.73
N ASP A 72 -4.28 14.12 -19.74
CA ASP A 72 -5.49 14.93 -19.96
C ASP A 72 -5.95 15.75 -18.73
N LYS A 73 -5.01 16.38 -18.01
CA LYS A 73 -5.25 17.14 -16.76
C LYS A 73 -5.81 16.31 -15.59
N LEU A 74 -5.77 14.98 -15.69
CA LEU A 74 -6.16 14.04 -14.65
C LEU A 74 -4.93 13.26 -14.17
N ILE A 75 -4.81 13.10 -12.85
CA ILE A 75 -3.71 12.35 -12.22
C ILE A 75 -4.10 10.87 -12.19
N TYR A 76 -3.33 10.02 -12.88
CA TYR A 76 -3.50 8.57 -12.88
C TYR A 76 -2.44 7.89 -12.01
N LEU A 77 -2.87 6.85 -11.29
CA LEU A 77 -2.01 6.04 -10.45
C LEU A 77 -1.37 4.94 -11.31
N LYS A 78 -0.05 4.97 -11.51
CA LYS A 78 0.64 3.87 -12.21
C LYS A 78 0.84 2.72 -11.21
N PRO A 79 0.29 1.52 -11.46
CA PRO A 79 0.43 0.41 -10.53
C PRO A 79 1.91 0.01 -10.41
N SER A 80 2.43 -0.03 -9.18
CA SER A 80 3.79 -0.50 -8.91
C SER A 80 3.88 -2.01 -9.12
N LYS A 81 4.78 -2.46 -10.02
CA LYS A 81 5.11 -3.89 -10.19
C LYS A 81 5.75 -4.50 -8.93
N ALA A 82 6.37 -3.67 -8.08
CA ALA A 82 7.01 -4.11 -6.84
C ALA A 82 6.00 -4.60 -5.80
N PHE A 83 4.75 -4.15 -5.86
CA PHE A 83 3.69 -4.66 -4.98
C PHE A 83 3.47 -6.17 -5.18
N GLY A 84 3.47 -6.63 -6.45
CA GLY A 84 3.37 -8.05 -6.76
C GLY A 84 4.58 -8.85 -6.28
N ALA A 85 5.79 -8.31 -6.48
CA ALA A 85 7.03 -8.93 -6.02
C ALA A 85 7.10 -9.07 -4.50
N ILE A 86 6.65 -8.07 -3.74
CA ILE A 86 6.65 -8.12 -2.27
C ILE A 86 5.59 -9.11 -1.75
N LEU A 87 4.41 -9.18 -2.37
CA LEU A 87 3.41 -10.19 -2.01
C LEU A 87 3.93 -11.61 -2.24
N ILE A 88 4.62 -11.86 -3.35
CA ILE A 88 5.24 -13.16 -3.64
C ILE A 88 6.38 -13.43 -2.67
N GLY A 89 7.22 -12.43 -2.39
CA GLY A 89 8.31 -12.53 -1.41
C GLY A 89 7.81 -12.87 -0.01
N LEU A 90 6.76 -12.20 0.47
CA LEU A 90 6.12 -12.51 1.76
C LEU A 90 5.49 -13.90 1.78
N LEU A 91 4.87 -14.33 0.68
CA LEU A 91 4.30 -15.68 0.56
C LEU A 91 5.39 -16.76 0.62
N LEU A 92 6.51 -16.57 -0.09
CA LEU A 92 7.65 -17.48 -0.06
C LEU A 92 8.31 -17.50 1.31
N LEU A 93 8.54 -16.33 1.90
CA LEU A 93 9.06 -16.18 3.26
C LEU A 93 8.16 -16.94 4.25
N ARG A 94 6.84 -16.83 4.11
CA ARG A 94 5.87 -17.56 4.94
C ARG A 94 6.01 -19.08 4.80
N ILE A 95 6.20 -19.59 3.58
CA ILE A 95 6.38 -21.03 3.34
C ILE A 95 7.70 -21.51 3.97
N VAL A 96 8.79 -20.73 3.81
CA VAL A 96 10.10 -21.04 4.38
C VAL A 96 10.07 -21.01 5.91
N LEU A 97 9.47 -19.99 6.53
CA LEU A 97 9.30 -19.95 7.99
C LEU A 97 8.47 -21.12 8.49
N LYS A 98 7.38 -21.49 7.81
CA LYS A 98 6.59 -22.67 8.18
C LYS A 98 7.43 -23.96 8.15
N LEU A 99 8.32 -24.09 7.17
CA LEU A 99 9.17 -25.27 7.01
C LEU A 99 10.30 -25.34 8.07
N ILE A 100 10.85 -24.19 8.48
CA ILE A 100 11.95 -24.13 9.45
C ILE A 100 11.44 -24.09 10.91
N VAL A 101 10.35 -23.38 11.16
CA VAL A 101 9.83 -23.03 12.51
C VAL A 101 8.64 -23.92 12.92
N GLY A 102 8.29 -24.93 12.12
CA GLY A 102 7.08 -25.75 12.23
C GLY A 102 6.82 -26.51 13.55
N GLN A 103 7.65 -26.34 14.59
CA GLN A 103 7.43 -26.89 15.93
C GLN A 103 7.37 -25.88 17.08
N SER A 104 7.79 -24.62 16.93
CA SER A 104 7.99 -23.71 18.09
C SER A 104 7.13 -22.44 18.11
N VAL A 105 6.57 -21.99 16.98
CA VAL A 105 5.77 -20.75 16.92
C VAL A 105 4.34 -21.05 16.48
N SER A 106 3.36 -20.50 17.19
CA SER A 106 1.95 -20.71 16.87
C SER A 106 1.60 -20.11 15.49
N PHE A 107 0.72 -20.79 14.75
CA PHE A 107 0.28 -20.34 13.43
C PHE A 107 -0.39 -18.95 13.47
N GLY A 108 -1.04 -18.62 14.60
CA GLY A 108 -1.71 -17.34 14.79
C GLY A 108 -0.73 -16.19 15.03
N GLU A 109 0.32 -16.37 15.84
CA GLU A 109 1.33 -15.33 16.13
C GLU A 109 2.08 -14.92 14.85
N THR A 110 2.49 -15.91 14.05
CA THR A 110 3.14 -15.66 12.75
C THR A 110 2.20 -14.88 11.82
N SER A 111 0.92 -15.23 11.79
CA SER A 111 -0.09 -14.54 10.99
C SER A 111 -0.31 -13.09 11.47
N GLY A 112 -0.26 -12.86 12.79
CA GLY A 112 -0.28 -11.55 13.43
C GLY A 112 0.89 -10.66 13.01
N MET A 113 2.12 -11.19 13.05
CA MET A 113 3.33 -10.48 12.60
C MET A 113 3.24 -10.09 11.12
N PHE A 114 2.83 -11.01 10.25
CA PHE A 114 2.68 -10.74 8.82
C PHE A 114 1.64 -9.64 8.56
N PHE A 115 0.55 -9.63 9.31
CA PHE A 115 -0.46 -8.59 9.20
C PHE A 115 0.09 -7.22 9.62
N LEU A 116 0.83 -7.13 10.73
CA LEU A 116 1.43 -5.87 11.18
C LEU A 116 2.44 -5.31 10.17
N LEU A 117 3.27 -6.19 9.61
CA LEU A 117 4.19 -5.83 8.53
C LEU A 117 3.41 -5.29 7.32
N ALA A 118 2.37 -6.01 6.88
CA ALA A 118 1.55 -5.58 5.76
C ALA A 118 0.83 -4.25 6.04
N LEU A 119 0.34 -4.05 7.27
CA LEU A 119 -0.33 -2.83 7.71
C LEU A 119 0.64 -1.65 7.73
N GLY A 120 1.83 -1.78 8.30
CA GLY A 120 2.87 -0.75 8.29
C GLY A 120 3.32 -0.40 6.87
N MET A 121 3.46 -1.41 6.01
CA MET A 121 3.84 -1.22 4.60
C MET A 121 2.76 -0.47 3.80
N ILE A 122 1.49 -0.88 3.92
CA ILE A 122 0.37 -0.26 3.20
C ILE A 122 0.09 1.15 3.71
N LEU A 123 0.14 1.36 5.03
CA LEU A 123 -0.13 2.65 5.64
C LEU A 123 0.90 3.70 5.16
N SER A 124 2.19 3.42 5.35
CA SER A 124 3.27 4.33 4.93
C SER A 124 3.27 4.61 3.43
N TRP A 125 3.08 3.57 2.61
CA TRP A 125 3.02 3.74 1.16
C TRP A 125 1.82 4.60 0.72
N ARG A 126 0.63 4.37 1.29
CA ARG A 126 -0.57 5.14 0.92
C ARG A 126 -0.50 6.58 1.39
N ILE A 127 0.06 6.85 2.57
CA ILE A 127 0.32 8.21 3.05
C ILE A 127 1.26 8.94 2.09
N ALA A 128 2.39 8.32 1.72
CA ALA A 128 3.34 8.92 0.80
C ALA A 128 2.73 9.20 -0.59
N MET A 129 1.88 8.29 -1.08
CA MET A 129 1.13 8.50 -2.34
C MET A 129 0.14 9.66 -2.23
N LEU A 130 -0.53 9.82 -1.08
CA LEU A 130 -1.45 10.94 -0.86
C LEU A 130 -0.73 12.29 -0.84
N ILE A 131 0.44 12.37 -0.22
CA ILE A 131 1.28 13.57 -0.22
C ILE A 131 1.73 13.91 -1.64
N LYS A 132 2.24 12.93 -2.40
CA LYS A 132 2.62 13.12 -3.81
C LYS A 132 1.44 13.57 -4.67
N PHE A 133 0.25 13.00 -4.45
CA PHE A 133 -0.97 13.38 -5.16
C PHE A 133 -1.35 14.85 -4.91
N ARG A 134 -1.34 15.30 -3.65
CA ARG A 134 -1.67 16.69 -3.29
C ARG A 134 -0.67 17.69 -3.90
N ARG A 135 0.63 17.38 -3.89
CA ARG A 135 1.65 18.21 -4.53
C ARG A 135 1.41 18.36 -6.04
N LEU A 136 1.12 17.25 -6.73
CA LEU A 136 0.80 17.27 -8.16
C LEU A 136 -0.49 18.04 -8.48
N GLU A 137 -1.49 17.96 -7.59
CA GLU A 137 -2.74 18.71 -7.72
C GLU A 137 -2.51 20.23 -7.57
N GLU A 138 -1.67 20.64 -6.62
CA GLU A 138 -1.26 22.04 -6.42
C GLU A 138 -0.45 22.57 -7.62
N GLU A 139 0.51 21.79 -8.13
CA GLU A 139 1.29 22.15 -9.33
C GLU A 139 0.40 22.33 -10.57
N LEU A 140 -0.58 21.43 -10.77
CA LEU A 140 -1.55 21.55 -11.86
C LEU A 140 -2.43 22.78 -11.73
N LYS A 141 -2.85 23.13 -10.51
CA LYS A 141 -3.65 24.32 -10.24
C LYS A 141 -2.85 25.60 -10.46
N SER A 142 -1.59 25.64 -10.02
CA SER A 142 -0.67 26.75 -10.23
C SER A 142 -0.31 26.95 -11.70
N SER A 143 0.03 25.87 -12.43
CA SER A 143 0.33 25.93 -13.87
C SER A 143 -0.86 26.42 -14.71
N LYS A 144 -2.08 26.05 -14.33
CA LYS A 144 -3.30 26.54 -14.99
C LYS A 144 -3.49 28.04 -14.78
N SER A 145 -3.24 28.54 -13.57
CA SER A 145 -3.30 29.98 -13.24
C SER A 145 -2.31 30.80 -14.06
N ILE A 146 -1.09 30.29 -14.29
CA ILE A 146 -0.06 30.97 -15.07
C ILE A 146 -0.43 31.01 -16.56
N LYS A 147 -0.96 29.91 -17.11
CA LYS A 147 -1.41 29.86 -18.50
C LYS A 147 -2.60 30.79 -18.76
N GLU A 148 -3.58 30.85 -17.86
CA GLU A 148 -4.72 31.77 -17.99
C GLU A 148 -4.26 33.23 -18.00
N PHE A 149 -3.28 33.60 -17.16
CA PHE A 149 -2.67 34.93 -17.15
C PHE A 149 -1.93 35.27 -18.46
N ALA A 150 -1.19 34.31 -19.03
CA ALA A 150 -0.40 34.52 -20.24
C ALA A 150 -1.22 34.55 -21.55
N THR A 151 -2.50 34.16 -21.52
CA THR A 151 -3.43 34.26 -22.67
C THR A 151 -4.34 35.48 -22.61
N GLN A 152 -4.22 36.33 -21.58
CA GLN A 152 -5.00 37.57 -21.45
C GLN A 152 -4.24 38.83 -21.87
N GLU A 153 -3.00 38.70 -22.37
CA GLU A 153 -2.25 39.76 -23.09
C GLU A 153 -2.27 39.51 -24.60
#